data_AF-A0A7W6PT58-F1
#
_entry.id   AF-A0A7W6PT58-F1
#
_cell.length_a   1.000
_cell.length_b   1.000
_cell.length_c   1.000
_cell.angle_alpha   90.00
_cell.angle_beta   90.00
_cell.angle_gamma   90.00
#
_symmetry.space_group_name_H-M   'P 1'
#
loop_
_entity.id
_entity.type
_entity.pdbx_description
1 polymer ?
#
loop_
_entity_poly.entity_id
_entity_poly.type
_entity_poly.pdbx_seq_one_letter_code
_entity_poly.pdbx_strand_id
1 'polypeptide(L)'
;MILDLRFLAGVAVGTTLGFLINPEAAEKAGIDIQSIKRTMPVIGSSPAEPVKQADWPTNEHAKRELFRFAMWDFETFGPKSEILITRCISIDQLSLACEMRVKLSWISEERTVEGVFQSSAHSWNLIAANWILR
;
A
#
# COMPACT_ATOMS: atom_id res chain seq x y z
N MET A 1 -25.30 7.90 37.68
CA MET A 1 -25.74 8.78 36.58
C MET A 1 -24.59 8.83 35.57
N ILE A 2 -24.73 8.16 34.42
CA ILE A 2 -23.64 7.85 33.46
C ILE A 2 -23.29 9.04 32.53
N LEU A 3 -24.01 10.15 32.66
CA LEU A 3 -23.86 11.36 31.85
C LEU A 3 -23.17 12.47 32.67
N ASP A 4 -21.91 12.27 33.05
CA ASP A 4 -21.07 13.37 33.57
C ASP A 4 -20.60 14.26 32.40
N LEU A 5 -20.38 15.54 32.65
CA LEU A 5 -19.94 16.54 31.67
C LEU A 5 -18.65 16.11 30.96
N ARG A 6 -17.78 15.38 31.66
CA ARG A 6 -16.54 14.81 31.12
C ARG A 6 -16.80 13.73 30.07
N PHE A 7 -17.83 12.90 30.29
CA PHE A 7 -18.25 11.88 29.33
C PHE A 7 -18.85 12.54 28.08
N LEU A 8 -19.71 13.54 28.26
CA LEU A 8 -20.29 14.30 27.14
C LEU A 8 -19.21 15.06 26.34
N ALA A 9 -18.23 15.65 27.01
CA ALA A 9 -17.09 16.29 26.35
C ALA A 9 -16.27 15.27 25.56
N GLY A 10 -16.01 14.08 26.12
CA GLY A 10 -15.32 13.00 25.41
C GLY A 10 -16.07 12.53 24.17
N VAL A 11 -17.39 12.35 24.25
CA VAL A 11 -18.24 11.97 23.11
C VAL A 11 -18.25 13.06 22.05
N ALA A 12 -18.33 14.33 22.42
CA ALA A 12 -18.31 15.45 21.48
C ALA A 12 -16.96 15.57 20.74
N VAL A 13 -15.84 15.41 21.47
CA VAL A 13 -14.50 15.40 20.85
C VAL A 13 -14.32 14.18 19.95
N GLY A 14 -14.76 13.00 20.38
CA GLY A 14 -14.64 11.77 19.59
C GLY A 14 -15.47 11.80 18.30
N THR A 15 -16.71 12.30 18.37
CA THR A 15 -17.59 12.42 17.19
C THR A 15 -17.08 13.46 16.20
N THR A 16 -16.63 14.63 16.65
CA THR A 16 -16.03 15.66 15.78
C THR A 16 -14.78 15.15 15.07
N LEU A 17 -13.90 14.42 15.76
CA LEU A 17 -12.73 13.79 15.14
C LEU A 17 -13.13 12.70 14.12
N GLY A 18 -14.15 11.90 14.43
CA GLY A 18 -14.66 10.85 13.56
C GLY A 18 -15.22 11.36 12.22
N PHE A 19 -15.87 12.53 12.23
CA PHE A 19 -16.35 13.17 11.00
C PHE A 19 -15.23 13.74 10.13
N LEU A 20 -14.10 14.16 10.72
CA LEU A 20 -12.96 14.68 9.96
C LEU A 20 -12.25 13.60 9.13
N ILE A 21 -12.28 12.35 9.59
CA ILE A 21 -11.59 11.23 8.92
C ILE A 21 -12.48 10.44 7.95
N ASN A 22 -13.80 10.60 8.00
CA ASN A 22 -14.74 9.93 7.10
C ASN A 22 -15.67 10.93 6.39
N PRO A 23 -15.29 11.40 5.18
CA PRO A 23 -16.05 12.43 4.46
C PRO A 23 -17.48 11.99 4.09
N GLU A 24 -17.72 10.69 3.88
CA GLU A 24 -19.06 10.17 3.57
C GLU A 24 -20.01 10.20 4.79
N ALA A 25 -19.46 10.12 6.01
CA ALA A 25 -20.25 10.23 7.24
C ALA A 25 -20.65 11.69 7.54
N ALA A 26 -19.78 12.65 7.23
CA ALA A 26 -20.04 14.07 7.42
C ALA A 26 -21.19 14.59 6.53
N GLU A 27 -21.27 14.10 5.30
CA GLU A 27 -22.33 14.46 4.34
C GLU A 27 -23.71 13.96 4.83
N LYS A 28 -23.76 12.73 5.37
CA LYS A 28 -24.98 12.14 5.94
C LYS A 28 -25.44 12.82 7.25
N ALA A 29 -24.53 13.49 7.96
CA ALA A 29 -24.82 14.22 9.19
C ALA A 29 -25.29 15.68 8.95
N GLY A 30 -25.44 16.10 7.69
CA GLY A 30 -25.91 17.45 7.35
C GLY A 30 -24.87 18.55 7.61
N ILE A 31 -23.60 18.17 7.80
CA ILE A 31 -22.50 19.12 7.98
C ILE A 31 -22.13 19.63 6.58
N ASP A 32 -22.28 20.93 6.35
CA ASP A 32 -21.93 21.56 5.07
C ASP A 32 -20.39 21.58 4.87
N ILE A 33 -19.91 20.51 4.23
CA ILE A 33 -18.49 20.29 3.92
C ILE A 33 -17.94 21.41 3.00
N GLN A 34 -18.79 22.13 2.27
CA GLN A 34 -18.37 23.25 1.42
C GLN A 34 -17.87 24.45 2.22
N SER A 35 -18.43 24.68 3.43
CA SER A 35 -17.97 25.73 4.33
C SER A 35 -16.60 25.41 4.92
N ILE A 36 -16.36 24.15 5.29
CA ILE A 36 -15.08 23.69 5.90
C ILE A 36 -13.95 23.71 4.87
N LYS A 37 -14.24 23.41 3.59
CA LYS A 37 -13.28 23.50 2.49
C LYS A 37 -12.63 24.87 2.33
N ARG A 38 -13.28 25.96 2.74
CA ARG A 38 -12.73 27.33 2.59
C ARG A 38 -11.78 27.73 3.70
N THR A 39 -11.76 27.02 4.83
CA THR A 39 -10.97 27.40 6.01
C THR A 39 -9.80 26.46 6.31
N MET A 40 -9.74 25.30 5.65
CA MET A 40 -8.58 24.41 5.76
C MET A 40 -7.43 24.95 4.90
N PRO A 41 -6.24 25.22 5.46
CA PRO A 41 -5.07 25.41 4.63
C PRO A 41 -4.87 24.10 3.86
N VAL A 42 -4.95 24.17 2.54
CA VAL A 42 -4.57 23.09 1.64
C VAL A 42 -3.08 22.89 1.86
N ILE A 43 -2.72 21.99 2.78
CA ILE A 43 -1.39 21.39 2.78
C ILE A 43 -1.37 20.56 1.51
N GLY A 44 -0.79 21.14 0.45
CA GLY A 44 -0.71 20.54 -0.85
C GLY A 44 0.16 19.29 -0.80
N SER A 45 -0.43 18.14 -0.44
CA SER A 45 0.05 16.88 -0.96
C SER A 45 -0.45 16.81 -2.40
N SER A 46 0.34 17.36 -3.32
CA SER A 46 0.17 17.05 -4.74
C SER A 46 0.10 15.51 -4.83
N PRO A 47 -0.87 14.93 -5.55
CA PRO A 47 -0.87 13.49 -5.79
C PRO A 47 0.51 13.11 -6.30
N ALA A 48 1.16 12.13 -5.66
CA ALA A 48 2.44 11.64 -6.13
C ALA A 48 2.28 11.28 -7.60
N GLU A 49 3.14 11.85 -8.44
CA GLU A 49 3.11 11.62 -9.89
C GLU A 49 3.19 10.11 -10.13
N PRO A 50 2.36 9.53 -11.02
CA PRO A 50 2.33 8.08 -11.21
C PRO A 50 3.71 7.60 -11.67
N VAL A 51 4.30 6.69 -10.89
CA VAL A 51 5.62 6.10 -11.18
C VAL A 51 5.56 5.43 -12.55
N LYS A 52 6.48 5.82 -13.45
CA LYS A 52 6.49 5.28 -14.82
C LYS A 52 6.90 3.82 -14.76
N GLN A 53 6.42 3.02 -15.71
CA GLN A 53 6.78 1.59 -15.77
C GLN A 53 8.29 1.36 -15.87
N ALA A 54 9.04 2.29 -16.47
CA ALA A 54 10.50 2.26 -16.54
C ALA A 54 11.18 2.33 -15.15
N ASP A 55 10.48 2.82 -14.13
CA ASP A 55 10.99 2.99 -12.77
C ASP A 55 10.65 1.80 -11.85
N TRP A 56 9.90 0.81 -12.34
CA TRP A 56 9.55 -0.39 -11.57
C TRP A 56 10.78 -1.29 -11.34
N PRO A 57 10.78 -2.14 -10.30
CA PRO A 57 11.72 -3.25 -10.24
C PRO A 57 11.62 -4.10 -11.51
N THR A 58 12.75 -4.63 -11.98
CA THR A 58 12.72 -5.58 -13.11
C THR A 58 12.22 -6.94 -12.62
N ASN A 59 11.72 -7.77 -13.54
CA ASN A 59 11.31 -9.15 -13.24
C ASN A 59 12.42 -9.96 -12.54
N GLU A 60 13.66 -9.85 -13.03
CA GLU A 60 14.81 -10.54 -12.43
C GLU A 60 15.17 -9.99 -11.05
N HIS A 61 15.02 -8.68 -10.85
CA HIS A 61 15.25 -8.04 -9.55
C HIS A 61 14.19 -8.46 -8.53
N ALA A 62 12.91 -8.44 -8.92
CA ALA A 62 11.81 -8.94 -8.09
C ALA A 62 11.94 -10.43 -7.76
N LYS A 63 12.45 -11.25 -8.70
CA LYS A 63 12.80 -12.65 -8.43
C LYS A 63 13.82 -12.79 -7.31
N ARG A 64 14.93 -12.07 -7.38
CA ARG A 64 15.96 -12.11 -6.33
C ARG A 64 15.40 -11.62 -4.99
N GLU A 65 14.63 -10.54 -5.00
CA GLU A 65 14.05 -9.97 -3.79
C GLU A 65 12.98 -10.87 -3.15
N LEU A 66 12.14 -11.57 -3.94
CA LEU A 66 11.18 -12.54 -3.39
C LEU A 66 11.88 -13.71 -2.72
N PHE A 67 12.92 -14.26 -3.35
CA PHE A 67 13.72 -15.35 -2.77
C PHE A 67 14.44 -14.90 -1.50
N ARG A 68 15.03 -13.70 -1.50
CA ARG A 68 15.65 -13.09 -0.32
C ARG A 68 14.63 -12.92 0.81
N PHE A 69 13.47 -12.34 0.50
CA PHE A 69 12.40 -12.07 1.46
C PHE A 69 11.84 -13.37 2.08
N ALA A 70 11.60 -14.40 1.25
CA ALA A 70 11.10 -15.70 1.70
C ALA A 70 12.18 -16.62 2.27
N MET A 71 13.45 -16.18 2.28
CA MET A 71 14.61 -16.96 2.71
C MET A 71 14.76 -18.30 1.97
N TRP A 72 14.43 -18.32 0.68
CA TRP A 72 14.60 -19.49 -0.18
C TRP A 72 15.97 -19.50 -0.83
N ASP A 73 16.52 -20.70 -1.06
CA ASP A 73 17.79 -20.87 -1.76
C ASP A 73 17.65 -20.46 -3.23
N PHE A 74 18.16 -19.27 -3.54
CA PHE A 74 18.14 -18.73 -4.90
C PHE A 74 19.00 -19.57 -5.84
N GLU A 75 20.19 -20.02 -5.44
CA GLU A 75 21.09 -20.74 -6.37
C GLU A 75 20.50 -22.09 -6.78
N THR A 76 19.80 -22.76 -5.86
CA THR A 76 19.18 -24.05 -6.13
C THR A 76 17.89 -23.93 -6.96
N PHE A 77 17.02 -22.96 -6.65
CA PHE A 77 15.67 -22.91 -7.22
C PHE A 77 15.34 -21.64 -8.03
N GLY A 78 16.06 -20.54 -7.81
CA GLY A 78 15.84 -19.24 -8.46
C GLY A 78 16.02 -19.26 -9.97
N PRO A 79 17.13 -19.78 -10.54
CA PRO A 79 17.34 -19.87 -11.99
C PRO A 79 16.27 -20.65 -12.76
N LYS A 80 15.56 -21.57 -12.07
CA LYS A 80 14.49 -22.40 -12.65
C LYS A 80 13.09 -21.82 -12.42
N SER A 81 13.00 -20.70 -11.70
CA SER A 81 11.75 -20.02 -11.37
C SER A 81 11.59 -18.76 -12.23
N GLU A 82 10.34 -18.36 -12.45
CA GLU A 82 9.98 -17.20 -13.25
C GLU A 82 9.09 -16.26 -12.43
N ILE A 83 9.37 -14.96 -12.49
CA ILE A 83 8.53 -13.90 -11.93
C ILE A 83 8.24 -12.88 -13.02
N LEU A 84 6.98 -12.50 -13.14
CA LEU A 84 6.52 -11.44 -14.02
C LEU A 84 5.76 -10.40 -13.20
N ILE A 85 6.29 -9.19 -13.12
CA ILE A 85 5.54 -8.04 -12.58
C ILE A 85 4.48 -7.66 -13.62
N THR A 86 3.21 -7.72 -13.21
CA THR A 86 2.07 -7.41 -14.09
C THR A 86 1.63 -5.97 -13.94
N ARG A 87 1.71 -5.41 -12.72
CA ARG A 87 1.25 -4.06 -12.40
C ARG A 87 1.95 -3.55 -11.15
N CYS A 88 2.28 -2.26 -11.10
CA CYS A 88 2.59 -1.56 -9.86
C CYS A 88 1.78 -0.27 -9.70
N ILE A 89 1.59 0.15 -8.45
CA ILE A 89 1.03 1.44 -8.06
C ILE A 89 1.97 2.11 -7.05
N SER A 90 2.06 3.43 -7.11
CA SER A 90 2.80 4.22 -6.12
C SER A 90 2.02 4.29 -4.81
N ILE A 91 2.67 3.95 -3.70
CA ILE A 91 2.15 4.20 -2.35
C ILE A 91 2.62 5.59 -1.92
N ASP A 92 3.91 5.89 -2.13
CA ASP A 92 4.55 7.19 -1.89
C ASP A 92 5.77 7.36 -2.82
N GLN A 93 6.54 8.43 -2.63
CA GLN A 93 7.72 8.73 -3.47
C GLN A 93 8.81 7.64 -3.43
N LEU A 94 8.80 6.78 -2.41
CA LEU A 94 9.82 5.78 -2.14
C LEU A 94 9.25 4.36 -2.10
N SER A 95 7.97 4.15 -2.39
CA SER A 95 7.33 2.84 -2.17
C SER A 95 6.34 2.50 -3.28
N LEU A 96 6.39 1.25 -3.75
CA LEU A 96 5.52 0.67 -4.77
C LEU A 96 4.80 -0.56 -4.23
N ALA A 97 3.51 -0.71 -4.51
CA ALA A 97 2.82 -2.00 -4.42
C ALA A 97 2.73 -2.61 -5.82
N CYS A 98 3.21 -3.85 -5.99
CA CYS A 98 3.27 -4.55 -7.25
C CYS A 98 2.54 -5.90 -7.18
N GLU A 99 1.73 -6.20 -8.20
CA GLU A 99 1.23 -7.54 -8.47
C GLU A 99 2.25 -8.30 -9.32
N MET A 100 2.52 -9.54 -8.93
CA MET A 100 3.47 -10.44 -9.58
C MET A 100 2.82 -11.79 -9.86
N ARG A 101 3.03 -12.32 -11.06
CA ARG A 101 2.82 -13.74 -11.36
C ARG A 101 4.11 -14.49 -11.08
N VAL A 102 4.01 -15.57 -10.33
CA VAL A 102 5.15 -16.33 -9.82
C VAL A 102 4.99 -17.79 -10.19
N LYS A 103 5.95 -18.31 -10.95
CA LYS A 103 6.06 -19.74 -11.31
C LYS A 103 7.33 -20.29 -10.67
N LEU A 104 7.18 -20.91 -9.52
CA LEU A 104 8.29 -21.48 -8.75
C LEU A 104 8.66 -22.86 -9.29
N SER A 105 9.96 -23.19 -9.33
CA SER A 105 10.41 -24.43 -9.93
C SER A 105 9.95 -25.70 -9.21
N TRP A 106 9.48 -25.59 -7.96
CA TRP A 106 8.99 -26.70 -7.13
C TRP A 106 7.46 -26.69 -6.96
N ILE A 107 6.75 -25.75 -7.59
CA ILE A 107 5.29 -25.67 -7.57
C ILE A 107 4.80 -25.76 -9.02
N SER A 108 3.87 -26.68 -9.30
CA SER A 108 3.34 -26.88 -10.64
C SER A 108 2.50 -25.72 -11.15
N GLU A 109 1.82 -25.02 -10.23
CA GLU A 109 0.88 -23.95 -10.52
C GLU A 109 1.52 -22.58 -10.42
N GLU A 110 1.16 -21.69 -11.35
CA GLU A 110 1.43 -20.26 -11.23
C GLU A 110 0.60 -19.68 -10.08
N ARG A 111 1.21 -18.79 -9.30
CA ARG A 111 0.57 -18.08 -8.18
C ARG A 111 0.64 -16.57 -8.38
N THR A 112 -0.30 -15.85 -7.79
CA THR A 112 -0.25 -14.38 -7.73
C THR A 112 0.28 -13.96 -6.36
N VAL A 113 1.24 -13.05 -6.37
CA VAL A 113 1.84 -12.44 -5.17
C VAL A 113 1.70 -10.93 -5.27
N GLU A 114 1.24 -10.30 -4.21
CA GLU A 114 1.33 -8.85 -4.05
C GLU A 114 2.57 -8.54 -3.21
N GLY A 115 3.43 -7.65 -3.71
CA GLY A 115 4.66 -7.25 -3.05
C GLY A 115 4.75 -5.75 -2.86
N VAL A 116 5.25 -5.30 -1.71
CA VAL A 116 5.60 -3.90 -1.47
C VAL A 116 7.10 -3.74 -1.60
N PHE A 117 7.53 -2.92 -2.55
CA PHE A 117 8.91 -2.54 -2.79
C PHE A 117 9.19 -1.16 -2.24
N GLN A 118 10.27 -0.99 -1.50
CA GLN A 118 10.77 0.29 -1.03
C GLN A 118 12.07 0.64 -1.78
N SER A 119 12.20 1.86 -2.27
CA SER A 119 13.41 2.32 -2.91
C SER A 119 14.52 2.46 -1.89
N SER A 120 15.69 2.00 -2.27
CA SER A 120 16.97 2.33 -1.67
C SER A 120 17.77 3.15 -2.68
N ALA A 121 18.92 3.69 -2.26
CA ALA A 121 19.70 4.67 -3.03
C ALA A 121 19.86 4.35 -4.54
N HIS A 122 19.88 3.07 -4.94
CA HIS A 122 19.99 2.65 -6.34
C HIS A 122 19.16 1.41 -6.71
N SER A 123 18.25 0.94 -5.86
CA SER A 123 17.51 -0.31 -6.11
C SER A 123 16.18 -0.38 -5.38
N TRP A 124 15.38 -1.41 -5.64
CA TRP A 124 14.13 -1.69 -4.94
C TRP A 124 14.29 -2.86 -3.96
N ASN A 125 13.85 -2.72 -2.73
CA ASN A 125 13.86 -3.83 -1.76
C ASN A 125 12.43 -4.30 -1.50
N LEU A 126 12.16 -5.59 -1.61
CA LEU A 126 10.88 -6.16 -1.20
C LEU A 126 10.82 -6.20 0.32
N ILE A 127 9.88 -5.45 0.89
CA ILE A 127 9.70 -5.29 2.34
C ILE A 127 8.46 -5.99 2.87
N ALA A 128 7.50 -6.34 1.99
CA ALA A 128 6.34 -7.14 2.31
C ALA A 128 5.90 -7.96 1.10
N ALA A 129 5.36 -9.15 1.32
CA ALA A 129 4.75 -9.96 0.28
C ALA A 129 3.55 -10.73 0.83
N ASN A 130 2.50 -10.86 0.03
CA ASN A 130 1.30 -11.63 0.35
C ASN A 130 0.93 -12.55 -0.80
N TRP A 131 0.69 -13.82 -0.50
CA TRP A 131 0.23 -14.81 -1.48
C TRP A 131 -1.29 -14.73 -1.60
N ILE A 132 -1.79 -14.49 -2.82
CA ILE A 132 -3.23 -14.52 -3.05
C ILE A 132 -3.66 -15.99 -3.21
N LEU A 133 -4.35 -16.52 -2.20
CA LEU A 133 -5.07 -17.79 -2.31
C LEU A 133 -6.37 -17.52 -3.07
N ARG A 134 -6.52 -18.12 -4.24
CA ARG A 134 -7.78 -18.16 -5.00
C ARG A 134 -8.35 -19.57 -5.00
#